data_AF-A0A101I419-F1
#
_entry.id   AF-A0A101I419-F1
#
_cell.length_a   1.000
_cell.length_b   1.000
_cell.length_c   1.000
_cell.angle_alpha   90.00
_cell.angle_beta   90.00
_cell.angle_gamma   90.00
#
_symmetry.space_group_name_H-M   'P 1'
#
loop_
_entity.id
_entity.type
_entity.pdbx_description
1 polymer ?
#
loop_
_entity_poly.entity_id
_entity_poly.type
_entity_poly.pdbx_seq_one_letter_code
_entity_poly.pdbx_strand_id
1 'polypeptide(L)'
;MESSKLFWESSIEELEAGYKLLEGAYICLLCGKSFEEGLIYRISGNKLMDAERAVKEHIAIDHRSSFDSFLQLDRKYTDSRNNSRP
;
A
#
# COMPACT_ATOMS: atom_id res chain seq x y z
N MET A 1 -20.14 3.92 8.71
CA MET A 1 -19.92 2.55 9.26
C MET A 1 -19.38 1.64 8.14
N GLU A 2 -18.61 2.19 7.19
CA GLU A 2 -18.25 1.52 5.93
C GLU A 2 -16.83 0.92 5.90
N SER A 3 -15.90 1.40 6.73
CA SER A 3 -14.53 0.88 6.76
C SER A 3 -14.45 -0.60 7.14
N SER A 4 -15.40 -1.10 7.94
CA SER A 4 -15.41 -2.47 8.42
C SER A 4 -15.73 -3.50 7.34
N LYS A 5 -16.52 -3.17 6.30
CA LYS A 5 -16.87 -4.14 5.24
C LYS A 5 -15.70 -4.43 4.33
N LEU A 6 -15.00 -3.37 3.89
CA LEU A 6 -13.82 -3.47 3.05
C LEU A 6 -12.73 -4.31 3.73
N PHE A 7 -12.59 -4.19 5.05
CA PHE A 7 -11.66 -5.01 5.83
C PHE A 7 -11.98 -6.52 5.74
N TRP A 8 -13.25 -6.91 5.83
CA TRP A 8 -13.64 -8.33 5.77
C TRP A 8 -13.64 -8.92 4.35
N GLU A 9 -13.76 -8.07 3.32
CA GLU A 9 -13.73 -8.49 1.91
C GLU A 9 -12.32 -8.44 1.28
N SER A 10 -11.32 -8.02 2.04
CA SER A 10 -9.93 -7.95 1.60
C SER A 10 -9.21 -9.28 1.81
N SER A 11 -8.39 -9.67 0.83
CA SER A 11 -7.53 -10.84 0.96
C SER A 11 -6.49 -10.62 2.07
N ILE A 12 -5.93 -11.72 2.58
CA ILE A 12 -4.87 -11.67 3.61
C ILE A 12 -3.72 -10.76 3.15
N GLU A 13 -3.33 -10.84 1.88
CA GLU A 13 -2.29 -9.99 1.28
C GLU A 13 -2.63 -8.49 1.32
N GLU A 14 -3.90 -8.11 1.14
CA GLU A 14 -4.37 -6.72 1.19
C GLU A 14 -4.46 -6.21 2.63
N LEU A 15 -4.80 -7.09 3.56
CA LEU A 15 -4.78 -6.81 4.99
C LEU A 15 -3.35 -6.63 5.51
N GLU A 16 -2.41 -7.47 5.05
CA GLU A 16 -0.98 -7.32 5.34
C GLU A 16 -0.41 -6.04 4.72
N ALA A 17 -0.88 -5.63 3.54
CA ALA A 17 -0.51 -4.38 2.91
C ALA A 17 -1.18 -3.13 3.52
N GLY A 18 -2.30 -3.28 4.24
CA GLY A 18 -3.05 -2.18 4.85
C GLY A 18 -3.87 -1.33 3.85
N TYR A 19 -3.90 -1.73 2.58
CA TYR A 19 -4.67 -1.07 1.53
C TYR A 19 -5.21 -2.10 0.54
N LYS A 20 -6.28 -1.74 -0.17
CA LYS A 20 -6.92 -2.53 -1.21
C LYS A 20 -6.87 -1.80 -2.54
N LEU A 21 -6.57 -2.51 -3.62
CA LEU A 21 -6.69 -1.96 -4.98
C LEU A 21 -8.10 -2.25 -5.51
N LEU A 22 -8.86 -1.21 -5.78
CA LEU A 22 -10.22 -1.31 -6.29
C LEU A 22 -10.38 -0.42 -7.53
N GLU A 23 -10.72 -1.01 -8.67
CA GLU A 23 -10.99 -0.28 -9.93
C GLU A 23 -9.88 0.71 -10.35
N GLY A 24 -8.61 0.39 -10.05
CA GLY A 24 -7.48 1.28 -10.34
C GLY A 24 -7.30 2.39 -9.31
N ALA A 25 -7.84 2.24 -8.10
CA ALA A 25 -7.62 3.14 -6.98
C ALA A 25 -7.17 2.36 -5.74
N TYR A 26 -6.11 2.83 -5.10
CA TYR A 26 -5.60 2.28 -3.86
C TYR A 26 -6.34 2.89 -2.68
N ILE A 27 -7.11 2.08 -1.95
CA ILE A 27 -7.93 2.50 -0.82
C ILE A 27 -7.27 2.03 0.47
N CYS A 28 -6.92 2.97 1.35
CA CYS A 28 -6.42 2.70 2.68
C CYS A 28 -7.52 2.01 3.51
N LEU A 29 -7.26 0.79 3.99
CA LEU A 29 -8.23 0.04 4.79
C LEU A 29 -8.34 0.56 6.24
N LEU A 30 -7.38 1.37 6.68
CA LEU A 30 -7.33 1.91 8.04
C LEU A 30 -8.20 3.18 8.19
N CYS A 31 -8.19 4.07 7.20
CA CYS A 31 -8.94 5.33 7.25
C CYS A 31 -9.93 5.54 6.09
N GLY A 32 -9.89 4.71 5.05
CA GLY A 32 -10.76 4.81 3.88
C GLY A 32 -10.32 5.81 2.81
N LYS A 33 -9.13 6.42 2.90
CA LYS A 33 -8.61 7.31 1.85
C LYS A 33 -8.31 6.54 0.56
N SER A 34 -8.81 7.03 -0.57
CA SER A 34 -8.55 6.48 -1.90
C SER A 34 -7.49 7.29 -2.65
N PHE A 35 -6.64 6.59 -3.39
CA PHE A 35 -5.60 7.14 -4.24
C PHE A 35 -5.74 6.53 -5.64
N GLU A 36 -6.28 7.29 -6.59
CA GLU A 36 -6.49 6.86 -7.98
C GLU A 36 -5.18 6.72 -8.76
N GLU A 37 -5.03 5.63 -9.51
CA GLU A 37 -3.95 5.42 -10.48
C GLU A 37 -4.03 6.43 -11.63
N GLY A 38 -2.87 6.81 -12.15
CA GLY A 38 -2.74 7.87 -13.16
C GLY A 38 -2.63 9.28 -12.56
N LEU A 39 -2.88 9.45 -11.26
CA LEU A 39 -2.58 10.67 -10.52
C LEU A 39 -1.24 10.56 -9.80
N ILE A 40 -0.52 11.69 -9.76
CA ILE A 40 0.74 11.80 -9.04
C ILE A 40 0.52 12.60 -7.75
N TYR A 41 0.87 11.99 -6.63
CA TYR A 41 0.66 12.55 -5.30
C TYR A 41 1.98 13.04 -4.69
N ARG A 42 1.88 14.04 -3.82
CA ARG A 42 2.98 14.54 -2.98
C ARG A 42 2.59 14.41 -1.52
N ILE A 43 2.96 13.29 -0.90
CA ILE A 43 2.69 13.02 0.52
C ILE A 43 3.83 13.54 1.40
N SER A 44 5.09 13.38 0.96
CA SER A 44 6.28 13.75 1.72
C SER A 44 7.18 14.71 0.93
N GLY A 45 7.05 16.00 1.24
CA GLY A 45 7.87 17.07 0.65
C GLY A 45 7.70 17.22 -0.87
N ASN A 46 8.83 17.31 -1.60
CA ASN A 46 8.86 17.56 -3.04
C ASN A 46 8.85 16.29 -3.91
N LYS A 47 8.74 15.09 -3.30
CA LYS A 47 8.74 13.84 -4.06
C LYS A 47 7.36 13.60 -4.68
N LEU A 48 7.38 13.43 -5.99
CA LEU A 48 6.25 13.00 -6.79
C LEU A 48 6.21 11.47 -6.78
N MET A 49 5.04 10.90 -6.49
CA MET A 49 4.86 9.46 -6.32
C MET A 49 3.57 9.01 -6.99
N ASP A 50 3.58 7.79 -7.48
CA ASP A 50 2.39 7.07 -7.94
C ASP A 50 1.41 6.79 -6.78
N ALA A 51 0.18 6.43 -7.13
CA ALA A 51 -0.90 6.14 -6.19
C ALA A 51 -0.55 5.01 -5.20
N GLU A 52 0.18 3.98 -5.66
CA GLU A 52 0.63 2.88 -4.81
C GLU A 52 1.61 3.36 -3.74
N ARG A 53 2.63 4.14 -4.14
CA ARG A 53 3.56 4.75 -3.19
C ARG A 53 2.87 5.75 -2.28
N ALA A 54 1.87 6.47 -2.78
CA ALA A 54 1.11 7.44 -2.02
C ALA A 54 0.35 6.78 -0.85
N VAL A 55 -0.33 5.66 -1.10
CA VAL A 55 -1.04 4.94 -0.04
C VAL A 55 -0.06 4.33 0.97
N LYS A 56 1.08 3.79 0.52
CA LYS A 56 2.12 3.22 1.41
C LYS A 56 2.72 4.28 2.33
N GLU A 57 3.10 5.43 1.79
CA GLU A 57 3.60 6.56 2.59
C GLU A 57 2.51 7.14 3.50
N HIS A 58 1.28 7.23 3.01
CA HIS A 58 0.15 7.67 3.83
C HIS A 58 -0.05 6.76 5.05
N ILE A 59 -0.05 5.43 4.87
CA ILE A 59 -0.12 4.47 5.99
C ILE A 59 1.10 4.62 6.90
N ALA A 60 2.30 4.77 6.34
CA ALA A 60 3.52 4.92 7.12
C ALA A 60 3.62 6.24 7.90
N ILE A 61 2.87 7.29 7.52
CA ILE A 61 2.89 8.59 8.19
C ILE A 61 1.70 8.75 9.13
N ASP A 62 0.49 8.42 8.65
CA ASP A 62 -0.80 8.61 9.33
C ASP A 62 -1.12 7.44 10.27
N HIS A 63 -0.66 6.22 9.93
CA HIS A 63 -0.93 4.99 10.68
C HIS A 63 0.33 4.28 11.20
N ARG A 64 1.45 5.02 11.24
CA ARG A 64 2.81 4.60 11.61
C ARG A 64 2.90 3.71 12.85
N SER A 65 2.04 3.93 13.85
CA SER A 65 2.07 3.19 15.12
C SER A 65 1.50 1.76 15.03
N SER A 66 0.76 1.43 13.96
CA SER A 66 0.08 0.13 13.80
C SER A 66 0.70 -0.73 12.69
N PHE A 67 1.54 -0.14 11.84
CA PHE A 67 2.03 -0.75 10.60
C PHE A 67 3.55 -0.95 10.54
N ASP A 68 4.31 -0.42 11.52
CA ASP A 68 5.78 -0.54 11.63
C ASP A 68 6.25 -2.01 11.71
N SER A 69 5.37 -2.93 12.12
CA SER A 69 5.65 -4.37 12.15
C SER A 69 5.66 -5.03 10.76
N PHE A 70 5.00 -4.46 9.75
CA PHE A 70 4.86 -5.08 8.42
C PHE A 70 5.92 -4.62 7.41
N LEU A 71 6.32 -3.35 7.43
CA LEU A 71 7.33 -2.79 6.52
C LEU A 71 8.76 -3.32 6.73
N GLN A 72 9.02 -4.07 7.81
CA GLN A 72 10.30 -4.77 7.99
C GLN A 72 10.42 -6.07 7.16
N LEU A 73 9.34 -6.59 6.58
CA LEU A 73 9.36 -7.83 5.78
C LEU A 73 9.75 -7.62 4.29
N ASP A 74 9.60 -6.41 3.74
CA ASP A 74 9.85 -6.17 2.31
C ASP A 74 11.35 -5.94 1.96
N ARG A 75 12.24 -5.77 2.96
CA ARG A 75 13.70 -5.70 2.71
C ARG A 75 14.36 -7.04 2.35
N LYS A 76 13.60 -8.07 2.00
CA LYS A 76 14.12 -9.37 1.55
C LYS A 76 13.77 -9.78 0.12
N TYR A 77 12.97 -9.03 -0.63
CA TYR A 77 12.46 -9.50 -1.94
C TYR A 77 12.89 -8.67 -3.16
N THR A 78 14.12 -8.15 -3.16
CA THR A 78 14.79 -7.73 -4.40
C THR A 78 16.24 -8.21 -4.45
N ASP A 79 16.44 -9.53 -4.44
CA ASP A 79 17.56 -10.11 -5.19
C ASP A 79 17.03 -10.73 -6.49
N SER A 80 17.73 -10.41 -7.55
CA SER A 80 17.36 -10.31 -8.96
C SER A 80 16.84 -11.56 -9.69
N ARG A 81 16.06 -11.29 -10.75
CA ARG A 81 15.67 -12.19 -11.83
C ARG A 81 16.86 -12.87 -12.55
N ASN A 82 16.62 -14.14 -12.95
CA ASN A 82 16.96 -14.79 -14.23
C ASN A 82 18.40 -15.31 -14.49
N ASN A 83 18.57 -16.63 -14.67
CA ASN A 83 18.74 -17.21 -16.02
C ASN A 83 18.51 -18.73 -16.02
N SER A 84 18.01 -19.21 -17.14
CA SER A 84 17.56 -20.55 -17.44
C SER A 84 18.71 -21.57 -17.56
N ARG A 85 18.34 -22.84 -17.30
CA ARG A 85 18.87 -24.15 -17.78
C ARG A 85 19.84 -24.13 -18.98
N PRO A 86 20.66 -25.19 -19.22
CA PRO A 86 20.43 -26.61 -18.91
C PRO A 86 21.20 -27.20 -17.73
#